data_AF-A0A9D1TWX9-F1
#
_entry.id   AF-A0A9D1TWX9-F1
#
_cell.length_a   1.000
_cell.length_b   1.000
_cell.length_c   1.000
_cell.angle_alpha   90.00
_cell.angle_beta   90.00
_cell.angle_gamma   90.00
#
_symmetry.space_group_name_H-M   'P 1'
#
loop_
_entity.id
_entity.type
_entity.pdbx_description
1 polymer ?
#
loop_
_entity_poly.entity_id
_entity_poly.type
_entity_poly.pdbx_seq_one_letter_code
_entity_poly.pdbx_strand_id
1 'polypeptide(L)' 'MASIAGLSKLGLPRLSSSMDPEDARVIRNYLYQMQEQLQYVLTNIDTENLAEGLRSRLEAE' A
#
# COMPACT_ATOMS: atom_id res chain seq x y z
N MET A 1 -3.74 12.87 -8.54
CA MET A 1 -2.82 11.84 -8.01
C MET A 1 -2.90 11.84 -6.49
N ALA A 2 -3.47 10.81 -5.87
CA ALA A 2 -3.40 10.66 -4.42
C ALA A 2 -1.90 10.63 -4.02
N SER A 3 -1.52 11.43 -3.03
CA SER A 3 -0.11 11.66 -2.72
C SER A 3 0.58 10.38 -2.25
N ILE A 4 1.30 9.73 -3.18
CA ILE A 4 2.17 8.57 -2.92
C ILE A 4 3.25 8.90 -1.88
N ALA A 5 3.64 10.17 -1.76
CA ALA A 5 4.65 10.64 -0.81
C ALA A 5 4.34 10.34 0.66
N GLY A 6 3.09 9.97 1.00
CA GLY A 6 2.69 9.52 2.34
C GLY A 6 2.92 8.04 2.62
N LEU A 7 2.95 7.16 1.61
CA LEU A 7 3.10 5.71 1.79
C LEU A 7 4.50 5.32 2.25
N SER A 8 5.52 5.98 1.69
CA SER A 8 6.91 5.83 2.14
C SER A 8 7.11 6.35 3.58
N LYS A 9 6.17 7.16 4.08
CA LYS A 9 6.14 7.69 5.46
C LYS A 9 5.25 6.88 6.40
N LEU A 10 4.49 5.90 5.91
CA LEU A 10 3.88 4.89 6.78
C LEU A 10 5.01 4.02 7.33
N GLY A 11 5.59 4.48 8.43
CA GLY A 11 6.59 3.71 9.16
C GLY A 11 6.00 2.37 9.57
N LEU A 12 6.82 1.31 9.56
CA LEU A 12 6.39 0.01 10.05
C LEU A 12 5.86 0.12 11.49
N PRO A 13 4.76 -0.55 11.82
CA PRO A 13 4.25 -0.57 13.17
C PRO A 13 5.29 -1.15 14.14
N ARG A 14 5.36 -0.59 15.34
CA ARG A 14 6.18 -1.19 16.41
C ARG A 14 5.50 -2.47 16.87
N LEU A 15 6.25 -3.56 16.87
CA LEU A 15 5.80 -4.84 17.41
C LEU A 15 5.96 -4.86 18.95
N SER A 16 5.20 -5.70 19.63
CA SER A 16 5.26 -5.85 21.09
C SER A 16 6.68 -6.21 21.55
N SER A 17 7.12 -5.66 22.68
CA SER A 17 8.39 -6.02 23.32
C SER A 17 8.41 -7.43 23.90
N SER A 18 7.24 -8.08 24.05
CA SER A 18 7.10 -9.45 24.52
C SER A 18 7.11 -10.50 23.40
N MET A 19 7.27 -10.08 22.15
CA MET A 19 7.26 -10.96 20.98
C MET A 19 8.59 -11.69 20.84
N ASP A 20 8.54 -12.94 20.38
CA ASP A 20 9.76 -13.67 20.04
C ASP A 20 10.55 -12.91 18.95
N PRO A 21 11.89 -12.79 19.08
CA PRO A 21 12.69 -12.05 18.12
C PRO A 21 12.60 -12.58 16.68
N GLU A 22 12.42 -13.89 16.49
CA GLU A 22 12.34 -14.49 15.16
C GLU A 22 10.99 -14.23 14.51
N ASP A 23 9.90 -14.36 15.27
CA ASP A 23 8.56 -14.00 14.81
C ASP A 23 8.49 -12.51 14.45
N ALA A 24 9.09 -11.65 15.28
CA ALA A 24 9.17 -10.22 15.02
C ALA A 24 9.92 -9.90 13.72
N ARG A 25 10.98 -10.66 13.41
CA ARG A 25 11.74 -10.54 12.17
C ARG A 25 10.91 -10.95 10.96
N VAL A 26 10.24 -12.10 11.02
CA VAL A 26 9.38 -12.61 9.93
C VAL A 26 8.25 -11.63 9.65
N ILE A 27 7.56 -11.15 10.69
CA ILE A 27 6.46 -10.19 10.55
C ILE A 27 6.97 -8.88 9.95
N ARG A 28 8.12 -8.35 10.39
CA ARG A 28 8.70 -7.14 9.79
C ARG A 28 8.97 -7.31 8.30
N ASN A 29 9.57 -8.43 7.90
CA ASN A 29 9.85 -8.72 6.50
C ASN A 29 8.56 -8.77 5.66
N TYR A 30 7.51 -9.42 6.19
CA TYR A 30 6.22 -9.47 5.54
C TYR A 30 5.60 -8.08 5.37
N LEU A 31 5.63 -7.25 6.43
CA LEU A 31 5.08 -5.89 6.37
C LEU A 31 5.86 -4.99 5.40
N TYR A 32 7.18 -5.14 5.31
CA TYR A 32 7.98 -4.47 4.27
C TYR A 32 7.54 -4.88 2.87
N GLN A 33 7.38 -6.18 2.62
CA GLN A 33 6.94 -6.68 1.32
C GLN A 33 5.53 -6.16 0.94
N MET A 34 4.60 -6.13 1.91
CA MET A 34 3.27 -5.56 1.68
C MET A 34 3.32 -4.07 1.36
N GLN A 35 4.20 -3.31 2.02
CA GLN A 35 4.37 -1.89 1.73
C GLN A 35 4.85 -1.67 0.29
N GLU A 36 5.82 -2.46 -0.19
CA GLU A 36 6.30 -2.38 -1.57
C GLU A 36 5.20 -2.74 -2.58
N GLN A 37 4.44 -3.80 -2.32
CA GLN A 37 3.31 -4.18 -3.18
C GLN A 37 2.23 -3.10 -3.24
N LEU A 38 1.87 -2.54 -2.08
CA LEU A 38 0.90 -1.45 -2.01
C LEU A 38 1.40 -0.21 -2.75
N GLN A 39 2.69 0.12 -2.60
CA GLN A 39 3.31 1.21 -3.33
C GLN A 39 3.26 0.98 -4.85
N TYR A 40 3.57 -0.22 -5.31
CA TYR A 40 3.47 -0.58 -6.73
C TYR A 40 2.04 -0.41 -7.25
N VAL A 41 1.05 -0.95 -6.55
CA VAL A 41 -0.36 -0.81 -6.93
C VAL A 41 -0.74 0.66 -7.01
N LEU A 42 -0.45 1.44 -5.96
CA LEU A 42 -0.84 2.85 -5.90
C LEU A 42 -0.11 3.74 -6.93
N THR A 43 1.13 3.39 -7.31
CA THR A 43 1.86 4.06 -8.41
C THR A 43 1.26 3.73 -9.77
N ASN A 44 0.72 2.52 -9.94
CA ASN A 44 0.17 2.07 -11.21
C ASN A 44 -1.37 2.23 -11.30
N ILE A 45 -2.05 2.71 -10.26
CA ILE A 45 -3.47 3.06 -10.36
C ILE A 45 -3.59 4.29 -11.25
N ASP A 46 -4.32 4.12 -12.35
CA ASP A 46 -4.68 5.17 -13.29
C ASP A 46 -6.14 4.99 -13.73
N THR A 47 -6.70 5.96 -14.45
CA THR A 47 -8.08 5.91 -14.97
C THR A 47 -8.33 4.73 -15.90
N GLU A 48 -7.28 4.17 -16.51
CA GLU A 48 -7.35 2.95 -17.32
C GLU A 48 -7.61 1.69 -16.49
N ASN A 49 -7.26 1.71 -15.19
CA ASN A 49 -7.47 0.61 -14.26
C ASN A 49 -8.82 0.70 -13.53
N LEU A 50 -9.64 1.71 -13.84
CA LEU A 50 -10.99 1.84 -13.27
C LEU A 50 -11.96 0.88 -13.95
N ALA A 51 -12.94 0.38 -13.18
CA ALA A 51 -14.06 -0.34 -13.75
C ALA A 51 -14.77 0.55 -14.78
N GLU A 52 -15.11 -0.02 -15.93
CA GLU A 52 -15.69 0.69 -17.08
C GLU A 52 -16.87 1.58 -16.67
N GLY A 53 -17.77 1.08 -15.81
CA GLY A 53 -18.92 1.85 -15.32
C GLY A 53 -18.58 3.04 -14.43
N LEU A 54 -17.44 3.05 -13.74
CA LEU A 54 -16.96 4.22 -12.98
C LEU A 54 -16.26 5.21 -13.91
N ARG A 55 -15.47 4.71 -14.86
CA ARG A 55 -14.82 5.52 -15.89
C ARG A 55 -15.83 6.30 -16.72
N SER A 56 -16.88 5.62 -17.23
CA SER A 56 -17.95 6.27 -18.01
C SER A 56 -18.71 7.34 -17.22
N ARG A 57 -18.80 7.23 -15.89
CA ARG A 57 -19.43 8.25 -15.03
C ARG A 57 -18.55 9.48 -14.84
N LEU A 58 -17.23 9.31 -14.77
CA LEU A 58 -16.27 10.40 -14.62
C LEU A 58 -16.04 11.18 -15.92
N GLU A 59 -16.12 10.52 -17.08
CA GLU A 59 -15.99 11.14 -18.40
C GLU A 59 -17.29 11.81 -18.90
N ALA A 60 -18.43 11.55 -18.23
CA ALA A 60 -19.73 12.11 -18.56
C ALA A 60 -20.05 13.45 -17.86
N GLU A 61 -19.18 13.91 -16.95
CA GLU A 61 -19.18 15.28 -16.39
C GLU A 61 -18.27 16.22 -17.19
#